data_AF-A0A917YLS8-F1
#
_entry.id   AF-A0A917YLS8-F1
#
_cell.length_a   1.000
_cell.length_b   1.000
_cell.length_c   1.000
_cell.angle_alpha   90.00
_cell.angle_beta   90.00
_cell.angle_gamma   90.00
#
_symmetry.space_group_name_H-M   'P 1'
#
loop_
_entity.id
_entity.type
_entity.pdbx_description
1 polymer ?
#
loop_
_entity_poly.entity_id
_entity_poly.type
_entity_poly.pdbx_seq_one_letter_code
_entity_poly.pdbx_strand_id
1 'polypeptide(L)'
;MTVNAPILNLRVLRLHCENAAFLAAQWPLAQDSPAHRMVDLYDLEDRLSAHLEALALAGPVGLDLALEGLVTADAGANRGELHVAAALALRLRAGAELAQLLPDPALTMAAAEPLGLAAAMLPPALIAPRLHRWLDTADPVAVAAGLVACRQLRADPGAALAPLITHPDPQVAAHAANLAGELGRVDLLPHLQRRIASEVGIAAARAAALLGDRGAAPAALAERLTPACPADQARQAAELLPLILPRSEARALIAALSRDPRMRRWSIVACAALGDVELLNGLITLMSDPVQARIAGAAFCQITGARMGAENLELTQFPEEPEDGPADPVERFIDSHLYWPDPDRIRDWLAPRATRMASGERLLLGLAAWTHPAPPDLPNDAAHRSQLDLRAWALEIACRSPEAPLPNHRAPVRLAPRGFARP
;
A
#
# COMPACT_ATOMS: atom_id res chain seq x y z
N MET A 1 35.80 39.44 2.25
CA MET A 1 36.65 38.24 2.12
C MET A 1 35.77 37.01 2.34
N THR A 2 35.21 36.47 1.26
CA THR A 2 34.36 35.27 1.26
C THR A 2 35.25 34.05 1.18
N VAL A 3 35.59 33.50 2.34
CA VAL A 3 36.41 32.29 2.48
C VAL A 3 35.51 31.08 2.16
N ASN A 4 35.87 30.33 1.12
CA ASN A 4 35.39 28.98 0.77
C ASN A 4 33.86 28.77 0.75
N ALA A 5 33.15 29.40 -0.20
CA ALA A 5 31.86 28.84 -0.61
C ALA A 5 32.15 27.49 -1.33
N PRO A 6 31.51 26.38 -0.94
CA PRO A 6 31.71 25.10 -1.62
C PRO A 6 31.34 25.23 -3.09
N ILE A 7 32.21 24.75 -3.98
CA ILE A 7 31.91 24.68 -5.41
C ILE A 7 30.83 23.61 -5.57
N LEU A 8 29.59 24.04 -5.81
CA LEU A 8 28.47 23.16 -6.08
C LEU A 8 28.61 22.61 -7.51
N ASN A 9 28.66 21.29 -7.65
CA ASN A 9 28.64 20.65 -8.96
C ASN A 9 27.19 20.40 -9.39
N LEU A 10 26.64 21.30 -10.22
CA LEU A 10 25.25 21.23 -10.68
C LEU A 10 24.91 19.92 -11.41
N ARG A 11 25.87 19.29 -12.10
CA ARG A 11 25.63 18.00 -12.77
C ARG A 11 25.40 16.88 -11.75
N VAL A 12 26.17 16.87 -10.67
CA VAL A 12 26.01 15.91 -9.58
C VAL A 12 24.70 16.14 -8.84
N LEU A 13 24.31 17.39 -8.60
CA LEU A 13 23.03 17.71 -7.97
C LEU A 13 21.83 17.31 -8.85
N ARG A 14 21.89 17.51 -10.18
CA ARG A 14 20.84 17.02 -11.10
C ARG A 14 20.70 15.50 -11.03
N LEU A 15 21.82 14.77 -11.00
CA LEU A 15 21.80 13.32 -10.84
C LEU A 15 21.18 12.89 -9.49
N HIS A 16 21.44 13.64 -8.40
CA HIS A 16 20.75 13.41 -7.14
C HIS A 16 19.24 13.64 -7.23
N CYS A 17 18.78 14.68 -7.94
CA CYS A 17 17.35 14.90 -8.18
C CYS A 17 16.72 13.74 -8.95
N GLU A 18 17.33 13.31 -10.05
CA GLU A 18 16.84 12.21 -10.90
C GLU A 18 16.77 10.89 -10.12
N ASN A 19 17.84 10.53 -9.40
CA ASN A 19 17.86 9.30 -8.60
C ASN A 19 16.88 9.36 -7.42
N ALA A 20 16.75 10.52 -6.76
CA ALA A 20 15.78 10.69 -5.68
C ALA A 20 14.33 10.58 -6.20
N ALA A 21 14.03 11.19 -7.36
CA ALA A 21 12.71 11.12 -7.96
C ALA A 21 12.36 9.69 -8.36
N PHE A 22 13.30 8.96 -8.97
CA PHE A 22 13.14 7.55 -9.30
C PHE A 22 12.84 6.70 -8.04
N LEU A 23 13.65 6.84 -6.98
CA LEU A 23 13.42 6.10 -5.73
C LEU A 23 12.11 6.49 -5.04
N ALA A 24 11.76 7.77 -5.04
CA ALA A 24 10.50 8.26 -4.47
C ALA A 24 9.27 7.74 -5.23
N ALA A 25 9.36 7.57 -6.55
CA ALA A 25 8.30 6.95 -7.35
C ALA A 25 8.18 5.43 -7.08
N GLN A 26 9.31 4.76 -6.81
CA GLN A 26 9.32 3.33 -6.47
C GLN A 26 8.85 3.04 -5.04
N TRP A 27 9.08 3.95 -4.10
CA TRP A 27 8.86 3.70 -2.68
C TRP A 27 7.42 3.23 -2.34
N PRO A 28 6.35 3.88 -2.82
CA PRO A 28 4.98 3.40 -2.57
C PRO A 28 4.70 2.03 -3.19
N LEU A 29 5.28 1.72 -4.36
CA LEU A 29 5.13 0.41 -5.01
C LEU A 29 5.86 -0.69 -4.22
N ALA A 30 7.04 -0.38 -3.69
CA ALA A 30 7.82 -1.30 -2.88
C ALA A 30 7.07 -1.68 -1.57
N GLN A 31 6.30 -0.75 -0.99
CA GLN A 31 5.50 -0.98 0.22
C GLN A 31 4.33 -1.97 0.04
N ASP A 32 3.93 -2.27 -1.19
CA ASP A 32 2.93 -3.31 -1.52
C ASP A 32 3.50 -4.33 -2.52
N SER A 33 4.82 -4.56 -2.49
CA SER A 33 5.50 -5.46 -3.42
C SER A 33 5.51 -6.93 -2.95
N PRO A 34 5.36 -7.89 -3.87
CA PRO A 34 5.56 -9.32 -3.58
C PRO A 34 7.04 -9.72 -3.44
N ALA A 35 7.98 -8.88 -3.86
CA ALA A 35 9.41 -9.20 -3.86
C ALA A 35 10.21 -8.48 -2.77
N HIS A 36 9.77 -7.29 -2.34
CA HIS A 36 10.50 -6.50 -1.35
C HIS A 36 10.24 -7.00 0.07
N ARG A 37 11.31 -7.24 0.82
CA ARG A 37 11.29 -7.50 2.26
C ARG A 37 11.66 -6.23 3.02
N MET A 38 11.66 -6.31 4.34
CA MET A 38 12.01 -5.16 5.19
C MET A 38 13.42 -4.63 4.92
N VAL A 39 14.40 -5.51 4.65
CA VAL A 39 15.77 -5.09 4.29
C VAL A 39 15.81 -4.29 2.98
N ASP A 40 15.02 -4.70 2.01
CA ASP A 40 14.99 -4.08 0.69
C ASP A 40 14.31 -2.70 0.77
N LEU A 41 13.27 -2.56 1.59
CA LEU A 41 12.67 -1.26 1.92
C LEU A 41 13.62 -0.35 2.70
N TYR A 42 14.37 -0.89 3.66
CA TYR A 42 15.37 -0.12 4.41
C TYR A 42 16.44 0.46 3.48
N ASP A 43 17.00 -0.36 2.56
CA ASP A 43 17.98 0.13 1.58
C ASP A 43 17.40 1.22 0.68
N LEU A 44 16.17 1.02 0.18
CA LEU A 44 15.49 2.00 -0.66
C LEU A 44 15.26 3.33 0.09
N GLU A 45 14.73 3.26 1.31
CA GLU A 45 14.46 4.44 2.16
C GLU A 45 15.74 5.18 2.56
N ASP A 46 16.82 4.46 2.85
CA ASP A 46 18.13 5.02 3.19
C ASP A 46 18.76 5.74 1.98
N ARG A 47 18.74 5.11 0.79
CA ARG A 47 19.22 5.72 -0.45
C ARG A 47 18.43 6.96 -0.85
N LEU A 48 17.10 6.91 -0.73
CA LEU A 48 16.24 8.06 -0.97
C LEU A 48 16.58 9.20 0.00
N SER A 49 16.69 8.88 1.29
CA SER A 49 17.05 9.85 2.33
C SER A 49 18.41 10.49 2.07
N ALA A 50 19.42 9.71 1.69
CA ALA A 50 20.76 10.20 1.37
C ALA A 50 20.78 11.17 0.19
N HIS A 51 20.03 10.90 -0.88
CA HIS A 51 19.91 11.86 -1.98
C HIS A 51 19.18 13.14 -1.59
N LEU A 52 18.09 13.04 -0.81
CA LEU A 52 17.38 14.22 -0.30
C LEU A 52 18.25 15.04 0.66
N GLU A 53 19.11 14.41 1.45
CA GLU A 53 20.07 15.09 2.32
C GLU A 53 21.16 15.82 1.52
N ALA A 54 21.74 15.17 0.49
CA ALA A 54 22.71 15.80 -0.40
C ALA A 54 22.13 17.04 -1.08
N LEU A 55 20.87 16.97 -1.55
CA LEU A 55 20.16 18.11 -2.13
C LEU A 55 19.86 19.20 -1.09
N ALA A 56 19.46 18.82 0.13
CA ALA A 56 19.20 19.79 1.20
C ALA A 56 20.48 20.53 1.64
N LEU A 57 21.65 19.86 1.63
CA LEU A 57 22.95 20.48 1.90
C LEU A 57 23.34 21.53 0.85
N ALA A 58 22.85 21.40 -0.39
CA ALA A 58 23.01 22.42 -1.43
C ALA A 58 22.07 23.63 -1.24
N GLY A 59 21.20 23.63 -0.23
CA GLY A 59 20.34 24.75 0.15
C GLY A 59 19.40 25.18 -0.98
N PRO A 60 19.24 26.50 -1.24
CA PRO A 60 18.36 27.00 -2.29
C PRO A 60 18.65 26.42 -3.68
N VAL A 61 19.92 26.18 -4.02
CA VAL A 61 20.29 25.61 -5.33
C VAL A 61 19.73 24.21 -5.53
N GLY A 62 19.75 23.37 -4.49
CA GLY A 62 19.14 22.03 -4.56
C GLY A 62 17.63 22.08 -4.72
N LEU A 63 16.97 23.02 -4.04
CA LEU A 63 15.53 23.24 -4.18
C LEU A 63 15.15 23.76 -5.58
N ASP A 64 15.90 24.73 -6.12
CA ASP A 64 15.65 25.28 -7.45
C ASP A 64 15.75 24.18 -8.52
N LEU A 65 16.76 23.31 -8.43
CA LEU A 65 16.91 22.16 -9.34
C LEU A 65 15.74 21.16 -9.23
N ALA A 66 15.22 20.90 -8.02
CA ALA A 66 14.07 20.03 -7.84
C ALA A 66 12.78 20.65 -8.41
N LEU A 67 12.61 21.96 -8.25
CA LEU A 67 11.49 22.70 -8.82
C LEU A 67 11.55 22.80 -10.34
N GLU A 68 12.74 22.97 -10.93
CA GLU A 68 12.94 22.92 -12.38
C GLU A 68 12.45 21.60 -12.98
N GLY A 69 12.68 20.47 -12.30
CA GLY A 69 12.24 19.15 -12.76
C GLY A 69 10.72 18.99 -12.85
N LEU A 70 9.95 19.74 -12.06
CA LEU A 70 8.48 19.73 -12.12
C LEU A 70 7.94 20.38 -13.39
N VAL A 71 8.59 21.45 -13.86
CA VAL A 71 8.13 22.25 -15.01
C VAL A 71 8.20 21.46 -16.31
N THR A 72 9.10 20.49 -16.40
CA THR A 72 9.38 19.73 -17.62
C THR A 72 8.48 18.51 -17.82
N ALA A 73 7.55 18.21 -16.91
CA ALA A 73 6.84 16.95 -16.97
C ALA A 73 5.36 17.03 -16.53
N ASP A 74 4.56 16.03 -16.89
CA ASP A 74 3.12 15.99 -16.63
C ASP A 74 2.82 15.70 -15.14
N ALA A 75 1.97 16.51 -14.49
CA ALA A 75 1.69 16.42 -13.05
C ALA A 75 1.21 15.03 -12.60
N GLY A 76 0.54 14.26 -13.47
CA GLY A 76 0.14 12.88 -13.18
C GLY A 76 1.29 11.85 -13.23
N ALA A 77 2.34 12.14 -14.01
CA ALA A 77 3.51 11.28 -14.21
C ALA A 77 4.66 11.59 -13.23
N ASN A 78 4.63 12.76 -12.56
CA ASN A 78 5.76 13.31 -11.80
C ASN A 78 5.73 13.04 -10.30
N ARG A 79 5.20 11.88 -9.88
CA ARG A 79 5.00 11.60 -8.45
C ARG A 79 6.33 11.63 -7.68
N GLY A 80 7.41 11.18 -8.31
CA GLY A 80 8.76 11.20 -7.75
C GLY A 80 9.33 12.61 -7.60
N GLU A 81 9.25 13.41 -8.66
CA GLU A 81 9.75 14.79 -8.69
C GLU A 81 8.95 15.68 -7.71
N LEU A 82 7.62 15.51 -7.66
CA LEU A 82 6.76 16.19 -6.68
C LEU A 82 7.17 15.85 -5.26
N HIS A 83 7.45 14.59 -4.97
CA HIS A 83 7.94 14.17 -3.66
C HIS A 83 9.28 14.85 -3.32
N VAL A 84 10.25 14.84 -4.24
CA VAL A 84 11.58 15.44 -4.01
C VAL A 84 11.47 16.95 -3.76
N ALA A 85 10.74 17.67 -4.61
CA ALA A 85 10.52 19.10 -4.46
C ALA A 85 9.80 19.42 -3.14
N ALA A 86 8.77 18.64 -2.78
CA ALA A 86 8.05 18.79 -1.52
C ALA A 86 8.95 18.54 -0.31
N ALA A 87 9.74 17.46 -0.31
CA ALA A 87 10.64 17.12 0.78
C ALA A 87 11.68 18.23 1.03
N LEU A 88 12.26 18.78 -0.04
CA LEU A 88 13.23 19.87 0.05
C LEU A 88 12.58 21.18 0.49
N ALA A 89 11.42 21.53 -0.08
CA ALA A 89 10.70 22.74 0.31
C ALA A 89 10.30 22.70 1.79
N LEU A 90 9.78 21.57 2.27
CA LEU A 90 9.43 21.37 3.67
C LEU A 90 10.65 21.49 4.60
N ARG A 91 11.83 21.01 4.19
CA ARG A 91 13.08 21.13 4.96
C ARG A 91 13.62 22.56 4.98
N LEU A 92 13.67 23.22 3.83
CA LEU A 92 14.39 24.49 3.64
C LEU A 92 13.54 25.72 3.92
N ARG A 93 12.22 25.63 3.77
CA ARG A 93 11.27 26.75 4.00
C ARG A 93 10.48 26.52 5.28
N ALA A 94 11.18 26.52 6.41
CA ALA A 94 10.55 26.38 7.73
C ALA A 94 9.50 27.47 7.94
N GLY A 95 8.23 27.09 8.10
CA GLY A 95 7.11 28.02 8.29
C GLY A 95 6.39 28.50 7.02
N ALA A 96 6.81 28.08 5.83
CA ALA A 96 6.09 28.37 4.59
C ALA A 96 4.71 27.68 4.55
N GLU A 97 3.72 28.40 4.04
CA GLU A 97 2.38 27.86 3.70
C GLU A 97 2.46 27.01 2.43
N LEU A 98 1.42 26.21 2.15
CA LEU A 98 1.43 25.25 1.04
C LEU A 98 1.75 25.90 -0.32
N ALA A 99 1.11 27.04 -0.63
CA ALA A 99 1.35 27.82 -1.86
C ALA A 99 2.79 28.34 -2.00
N GLN A 100 3.57 28.33 -0.92
CA GLN A 100 4.98 28.72 -0.91
C GLN A 100 5.92 27.51 -0.95
N LEU A 101 5.41 26.27 -0.89
CA LEU A 101 6.23 25.06 -0.96
C LEU A 101 6.45 24.64 -2.41
N LEU A 102 5.38 24.64 -3.21
CA LEU A 102 5.37 24.19 -4.60
C LEU A 102 4.72 25.26 -5.49
N PRO A 103 5.05 25.30 -6.80
CA PRO A 103 4.44 26.25 -7.72
C PRO A 103 2.95 25.91 -7.95
N ASP A 104 2.10 26.92 -8.15
CA ASP A 104 0.64 26.75 -8.27
C ASP A 104 0.21 25.67 -9.28
N PRO A 105 0.80 25.55 -10.49
CA PRO A 105 0.41 24.49 -11.44
C PRO A 105 0.65 23.07 -10.91
N ALA A 106 1.56 22.90 -9.95
CA ALA A 106 1.84 21.62 -9.31
C ALA A 106 0.88 21.31 -8.16
N LEU A 107 0.20 22.31 -7.58
CA LEU A 107 -0.70 22.15 -6.42
C LEU A 107 -2.11 21.69 -6.86
N THR A 108 -2.16 20.52 -7.49
CA THR A 108 -3.40 19.81 -7.80
C THR A 108 -3.64 18.71 -6.77
N MET A 109 -4.84 18.10 -6.79
CA MET A 109 -5.12 16.97 -5.90
C MET A 109 -4.17 15.78 -6.11
N ALA A 110 -3.60 15.62 -7.32
CA ALA A 110 -2.57 14.61 -7.58
C ALA A 110 -1.27 14.81 -6.78
N ALA A 111 -1.00 16.03 -6.30
CA ALA A 111 0.16 16.33 -5.48
C ALA A 111 -0.03 16.00 -3.99
N ALA A 112 -1.27 15.76 -3.54
CA ALA A 112 -1.56 15.49 -2.13
C ALA A 112 -0.79 14.26 -1.61
N GLU A 113 -0.75 13.18 -2.40
CA GLU A 113 -0.07 11.95 -2.01
C GLU A 113 1.46 12.10 -1.97
N PRO A 114 2.16 12.55 -3.03
CA PRO A 114 3.60 12.83 -2.97
C PRO A 114 3.99 13.78 -1.84
N LEU A 115 3.22 14.84 -1.62
CA LEU A 115 3.45 15.83 -0.56
C LEU A 115 3.29 15.22 0.84
N GLY A 116 2.22 14.46 1.08
CA GLY A 116 1.98 13.78 2.36
C GLY A 116 3.05 12.74 2.67
N LEU A 117 3.48 11.98 1.65
CA LEU A 117 4.57 11.02 1.77
C LEU A 117 5.92 11.70 2.05
N ALA A 118 6.21 12.81 1.37
CA ALA A 118 7.40 13.62 1.64
C ALA A 118 7.39 14.15 3.08
N ALA A 119 6.23 14.62 3.57
CA ALA A 119 6.09 15.06 4.95
C ALA A 119 6.32 13.91 5.95
N ALA A 120 5.82 12.70 5.66
CA ALA A 120 6.00 11.55 6.55
C ALA A 120 7.46 11.06 6.68
N MET A 121 8.35 11.43 5.75
CA MET A 121 9.79 11.12 5.84
C MET A 121 10.58 12.11 6.69
N LEU A 122 9.99 13.24 7.07
CA LEU A 122 10.68 14.28 7.83
C LEU A 122 10.57 14.05 9.35
N PRO A 123 11.55 14.56 10.13
CA PRO A 123 11.50 14.50 11.58
C PRO A 123 10.15 15.00 12.14
N PRO A 124 9.53 14.30 13.11
CA PRO A 124 8.22 14.67 13.65
C PRO A 124 8.15 16.12 14.15
N ALA A 125 9.23 16.65 14.72
CA ALA A 125 9.32 18.03 15.20
C ALA A 125 9.14 19.08 14.08
N LEU A 126 9.52 18.76 12.84
CA LEU A 126 9.35 19.66 11.69
C LEU A 126 7.92 19.61 11.10
N ILE A 127 7.20 18.52 11.35
CA ILE A 127 5.97 18.20 10.62
C ILE A 127 4.73 18.32 11.49
N ALA A 128 4.80 17.96 12.78
CA ALA A 128 3.65 18.02 13.68
C ALA A 128 2.95 19.40 13.67
N PRO A 129 3.64 20.55 13.75
CA PRO A 129 2.97 21.86 13.68
C PRO A 129 2.32 22.13 12.31
N ARG A 130 2.89 21.61 11.23
CA ARG A 130 2.34 21.78 9.87
C ARG A 130 1.12 20.91 9.64
N LEU A 131 1.13 19.66 10.09
CA LEU A 131 -0.02 18.76 9.95
C LEU A 131 -1.28 19.34 10.59
N HIS A 132 -1.17 19.94 11.78
CA HIS A 132 -2.31 20.61 12.42
C HIS A 132 -2.88 21.73 11.55
N ARG A 133 -2.02 22.55 10.92
CA ARG A 133 -2.46 23.63 10.01
C ARG A 133 -3.07 23.09 8.72
N TRP A 134 -2.46 22.05 8.15
CA TRP A 134 -2.94 21.41 6.92
C TRP A 134 -4.30 20.74 7.10
N LEU A 135 -4.59 20.21 8.29
CA LEU A 135 -5.88 19.59 8.58
C LEU A 135 -6.98 20.62 8.91
N ASP A 136 -6.62 21.85 9.27
CA ASP A 136 -7.54 22.93 9.67
C ASP A 136 -7.74 24.01 8.60
N THR A 137 -7.13 23.86 7.42
CA THR A 137 -7.28 24.82 6.31
C THR A 137 -8.47 24.47 5.40
N ALA A 138 -8.92 25.45 4.62
CA ALA A 138 -9.93 25.28 3.58
C ALA A 138 -9.35 24.71 2.26
N ASP A 139 -8.02 24.65 2.12
CA ASP A 139 -7.35 24.11 0.94
C ASP A 139 -7.44 22.56 0.92
N PRO A 140 -8.19 21.96 -0.01
CA PRO A 140 -8.40 20.51 -0.03
C PRO A 140 -7.12 19.72 -0.33
N VAL A 141 -6.14 20.30 -1.05
CA VAL A 141 -4.87 19.64 -1.34
C VAL A 141 -4.03 19.52 -0.06
N ALA A 142 -3.98 20.58 0.75
CA ALA A 142 -3.30 20.56 2.04
C ALA A 142 -3.94 19.54 2.99
N VAL A 143 -5.27 19.54 3.10
CA VAL A 143 -6.01 18.60 3.95
C VAL A 143 -5.74 17.16 3.52
N ALA A 144 -5.83 16.86 2.22
CA ALA A 144 -5.53 15.53 1.68
C ALA A 144 -4.08 15.11 1.96
N ALA A 145 -3.10 16.02 1.77
CA ALA A 145 -1.69 15.74 2.08
C ALA A 145 -1.46 15.47 3.58
N GLY A 146 -2.14 16.24 4.45
CA GLY A 146 -2.12 16.02 5.89
C GLY A 146 -2.68 14.65 6.27
N LEU A 147 -3.79 14.23 5.67
CA LEU A 147 -4.37 12.90 5.87
C LEU A 147 -3.48 11.77 5.34
N VAL A 148 -2.82 11.96 4.19
CA VAL A 148 -1.84 10.99 3.66
C VAL A 148 -0.65 10.84 4.61
N ALA A 149 -0.10 11.94 5.11
CA ALA A 149 0.99 11.91 6.09
C ALA A 149 0.57 11.20 7.39
N CYS A 150 -0.62 11.53 7.91
CA CYS A 150 -1.19 10.85 9.09
C CYS A 150 -1.36 9.35 8.85
N ARG A 151 -1.84 8.97 7.67
CA ARG A 151 -2.00 7.56 7.27
C ARG A 151 -0.65 6.85 7.24
N GLN A 152 0.35 7.42 6.57
CA GLN A 152 1.69 6.84 6.47
C GLN A 152 2.35 6.63 7.84
N LEU A 153 2.14 7.57 8.76
CA LEU A 153 2.69 7.53 10.12
C LEU A 153 1.80 6.78 11.12
N ARG A 154 0.56 6.40 10.75
CA ARG A 154 -0.53 6.05 11.69
C ARG A 154 -0.68 7.06 12.84
N ALA A 155 -0.50 8.33 12.54
CA ALA A 155 -0.76 9.41 13.49
C ALA A 155 -2.26 9.71 13.53
N ASP A 156 -2.86 9.71 14.72
CA ASP A 156 -4.27 10.06 14.90
C ASP A 156 -4.43 11.59 15.04
N PRO A 157 -5.13 12.26 14.10
CA PRO A 157 -5.42 13.68 14.23
C PRO A 157 -6.56 13.99 15.22
N GLY A 158 -7.06 12.98 15.95
CA GLY A 158 -7.99 13.12 17.05
C GLY A 158 -9.36 13.64 16.59
N ALA A 159 -9.83 14.72 17.20
CA ALA A 159 -11.14 15.30 16.91
C ALA A 159 -11.23 15.91 15.49
N ALA A 160 -10.10 16.29 14.89
CA ALA A 160 -10.07 16.86 13.54
C ALA A 160 -10.50 15.86 12.45
N LEU A 161 -10.46 14.55 12.74
CA LEU A 161 -10.80 13.52 11.74
C LEU A 161 -12.30 13.48 11.38
N ALA A 162 -13.18 13.65 12.38
CA ALA A 162 -14.61 13.41 12.20
C ALA A 162 -15.25 14.35 11.18
N PRO A 163 -15.00 15.68 11.20
CA PRO A 163 -15.54 16.60 10.18
C PRO A 163 -15.06 16.28 8.76
N LEU A 164 -13.84 15.76 8.63
CA LEU A 164 -13.22 15.47 7.33
C LEU A 164 -13.86 14.28 6.60
N ILE A 165 -14.52 13.35 7.31
CA ILE A 165 -15.29 12.25 6.69
C ILE A 165 -16.47 12.79 5.85
N THR A 166 -16.96 13.98 6.18
CA THR A 166 -18.05 14.67 5.48
C THR A 166 -17.57 15.87 4.68
N HIS A 167 -16.28 15.96 4.39
CA HIS A 167 -15.70 17.05 3.62
C HIS A 167 -16.37 17.17 2.23
N PRO A 168 -16.59 18.40 1.70
CA PRO A 168 -17.25 18.59 0.40
C PRO A 168 -16.42 18.06 -0.78
N ASP A 169 -15.10 18.05 -0.67
CA ASP A 169 -14.23 17.35 -1.62
C ASP A 169 -14.24 15.83 -1.35
N PRO A 170 -14.63 15.00 -2.33
CA PRO A 170 -14.76 13.56 -2.13
C PRO A 170 -13.43 12.84 -1.95
N GLN A 171 -12.31 13.36 -2.48
CA GLN A 171 -11.01 12.75 -2.29
C GLN A 171 -10.52 12.96 -0.86
N VAL A 172 -10.72 14.17 -0.30
CA VAL A 172 -10.47 14.44 1.12
C VAL A 172 -11.32 13.52 2.01
N ALA A 173 -12.62 13.41 1.73
CA ALA A 173 -13.51 12.55 2.50
C ALA A 173 -13.12 11.06 2.40
N ALA A 174 -12.65 10.60 1.24
CA ALA A 174 -12.14 9.24 1.06
C ALA A 174 -10.83 9.00 1.84
N HIS A 175 -9.90 9.96 1.86
CA HIS A 175 -8.69 9.88 2.67
C HIS A 175 -9.01 9.83 4.17
N ALA A 176 -9.95 10.67 4.63
CA ALA A 176 -10.39 10.69 6.03
C ALA A 176 -11.07 9.37 6.43
N ALA A 177 -11.94 8.83 5.57
CA ALA A 177 -12.57 7.54 5.80
C ALA A 177 -11.54 6.40 5.93
N ASN A 178 -10.60 6.32 4.98
CA ASN A 178 -9.53 5.32 5.02
C ASN A 178 -8.67 5.45 6.29
N LEU A 179 -8.32 6.68 6.69
CA LEU A 179 -7.56 6.91 7.91
C LEU A 179 -8.33 6.46 9.15
N ALA A 180 -9.63 6.78 9.25
CA ALA A 180 -10.47 6.35 10.39
C ALA A 180 -10.52 4.83 10.54
N GLY A 181 -10.69 4.11 9.42
CA GLY A 181 -10.66 2.65 9.42
C GLY A 181 -9.29 2.07 9.78
N GLU A 182 -8.21 2.67 9.28
CA GLU A 182 -6.84 2.20 9.55
C GLU A 182 -6.34 2.55 10.96
N LEU A 183 -6.93 3.54 11.63
CA LEU A 183 -6.62 3.90 13.02
C LEU A 183 -7.46 3.14 14.05
N GLY A 184 -8.48 2.37 13.66
CA GLY A 184 -9.38 1.71 14.61
C GLY A 184 -10.34 2.67 15.31
N ARG A 185 -10.70 3.81 14.69
CA ARG A 185 -11.61 4.84 15.25
C ARG A 185 -13.08 4.41 15.21
N VAL A 186 -13.43 3.41 16.03
CA VAL A 186 -14.78 2.83 16.12
C VAL A 186 -15.84 3.88 16.50
N ASP A 187 -15.46 4.93 17.22
CA ASP A 187 -16.32 6.08 17.52
C ASP A 187 -16.83 6.80 16.25
N LEU A 188 -16.12 6.67 15.13
CA LEU A 188 -16.49 7.25 13.83
C LEU A 188 -17.32 6.31 12.95
N LEU A 189 -17.57 5.06 13.38
CA LEU A 189 -18.34 4.08 12.61
C LEU A 189 -19.73 4.61 12.16
N PRO A 190 -20.54 5.28 13.01
CA PRO A 190 -21.83 5.82 12.57
C PRO A 190 -21.72 6.93 11.51
N HIS A 191 -20.59 7.64 11.44
CA HIS A 191 -20.33 8.63 10.39
C HIS A 191 -20.01 7.93 9.07
N LEU A 192 -19.20 6.88 9.10
CA LEU A 192 -18.83 6.08 7.94
C LEU A 192 -20.03 5.33 7.36
N GLN A 193 -20.85 4.72 8.19
CA GLN A 193 -22.06 4.01 7.76
C GLN A 193 -23.01 4.92 6.95
N ARG A 194 -23.19 6.17 7.37
CA ARG A 194 -24.00 7.16 6.63
C ARG A 194 -23.42 7.53 5.27
N ARG A 195 -22.13 7.29 5.03
CA ARG A 195 -21.43 7.60 3.77
C ARG A 195 -21.32 6.41 2.82
N ILE A 196 -21.71 5.20 3.23
CA ILE A 196 -21.64 3.99 2.38
C ILE A 196 -22.39 4.17 1.04
N ALA A 197 -23.54 4.84 1.05
CA ALA A 197 -24.35 5.07 -0.15
C ALA A 197 -23.92 6.30 -0.97
N SER A 198 -22.84 6.99 -0.60
CA SER A 198 -22.36 8.19 -1.29
C SER A 198 -21.27 7.90 -2.33
N GLU A 199 -20.76 8.94 -2.98
CA GLU A 199 -19.62 8.88 -3.90
C GLU A 199 -18.32 8.34 -3.26
N VAL A 200 -18.15 8.51 -1.93
CA VAL A 200 -17.03 7.91 -1.17
C VAL A 200 -17.35 6.52 -0.62
N GLY A 201 -18.40 5.89 -1.15
CA GLY A 201 -19.00 4.67 -0.60
C GLY A 201 -18.04 3.50 -0.44
N ILE A 202 -17.07 3.33 -1.34
CA ILE A 202 -16.07 2.26 -1.25
C ILE A 202 -15.14 2.49 -0.06
N ALA A 203 -14.57 3.71 0.07
CA ALA A 203 -13.70 4.06 1.18
C ALA A 203 -14.44 3.99 2.53
N ALA A 204 -15.68 4.49 2.57
CA ALA A 204 -16.53 4.45 3.75
C ALA A 204 -16.91 3.01 4.16
N ALA A 205 -17.30 2.16 3.21
CA ALA A 205 -17.63 0.77 3.48
C ALA A 205 -16.40 -0.04 3.91
N ARG A 206 -15.25 0.17 3.26
CA ARG A 206 -13.97 -0.43 3.68
C ARG A 206 -13.62 -0.06 5.12
N ALA A 207 -13.70 1.23 5.45
CA ALA A 207 -13.42 1.71 6.79
C ALA A 207 -14.41 1.14 7.82
N ALA A 208 -15.72 1.18 7.53
CA ALA A 208 -16.73 0.60 8.40
C ALA A 208 -16.51 -0.91 8.63
N ALA A 209 -16.14 -1.66 7.58
CA ALA A 209 -15.82 -3.07 7.68
C ALA A 209 -14.59 -3.34 8.57
N LEU A 210 -13.51 -2.57 8.43
CA LEU A 210 -12.35 -2.65 9.32
C LEU A 210 -12.74 -2.39 10.78
N LEU A 211 -13.67 -1.45 11.02
CA LEU A 211 -14.20 -1.09 12.34
C LEU A 211 -15.31 -2.01 12.86
N GLY A 212 -15.54 -3.16 12.22
CA GLY A 212 -16.43 -4.18 12.78
C GLY A 212 -17.83 -4.24 12.18
N ASP A 213 -18.17 -3.41 11.19
CA ASP A 213 -19.45 -3.55 10.47
C ASP A 213 -19.45 -4.88 9.68
N ARG A 214 -20.40 -5.74 9.99
CA ARG A 214 -20.65 -7.03 9.31
C ARG A 214 -22.00 -7.07 8.61
N GLY A 215 -22.70 -5.94 8.55
CA GLY A 215 -24.02 -5.79 7.93
C GLY A 215 -23.92 -5.08 6.58
N ALA A 216 -24.08 -3.76 6.57
CA ALA A 216 -24.18 -2.99 5.33
C ALA A 216 -22.84 -2.86 4.59
N ALA A 217 -21.72 -2.80 5.32
CA ALA A 217 -20.42 -2.56 4.72
C ALA A 217 -19.94 -3.69 3.79
N PRO A 218 -19.95 -4.99 4.19
CA PRO A 218 -19.59 -6.07 3.28
C PRO A 218 -20.48 -6.12 2.03
N ALA A 219 -21.80 -5.94 2.18
CA ALA A 219 -22.73 -5.95 1.06
C ALA A 219 -22.42 -4.82 0.05
N ALA A 220 -22.19 -3.61 0.54
CA ALA A 220 -21.88 -2.45 -0.29
C ALA A 220 -20.54 -2.58 -1.03
N LEU A 221 -19.53 -3.20 -0.40
CA LEU A 221 -18.24 -3.51 -1.04
C LEU A 221 -18.41 -4.57 -2.13
N ALA A 222 -19.13 -5.65 -1.85
CA ALA A 222 -19.35 -6.73 -2.80
C ALA A 222 -20.14 -6.24 -4.04
N GLU A 223 -21.15 -5.40 -3.85
CA GLU A 223 -21.94 -4.80 -4.94
C GLU A 223 -21.08 -3.90 -5.85
N ARG A 224 -20.10 -3.19 -5.29
CA ARG A 224 -19.25 -2.24 -6.02
C ARG A 224 -18.01 -2.89 -6.65
N LEU A 225 -17.68 -4.12 -6.24
CA LEU A 225 -16.59 -4.92 -6.83
C LEU A 225 -17.03 -5.42 -8.22
N THR A 226 -16.96 -4.53 -9.20
CA THR A 226 -17.35 -4.74 -10.60
C THR A 226 -16.18 -4.44 -11.54
N PRO A 227 -16.26 -4.80 -12.84
CA PRO A 227 -15.19 -4.51 -13.79
C PRO A 227 -14.87 -3.02 -13.97
N ALA A 228 -15.78 -2.12 -13.59
CA ALA A 228 -15.58 -0.68 -13.63
C ALA A 228 -14.89 -0.12 -12.38
N CYS A 229 -14.69 -0.95 -11.34
CA CYS A 229 -14.01 -0.56 -10.12
C CYS A 229 -12.52 -0.32 -10.41
N PRO A 230 -11.93 0.82 -9.98
CA PRO A 230 -10.50 1.03 -10.04
C PRO A 230 -9.72 -0.11 -9.40
N ALA A 231 -8.57 -0.48 -9.97
CA ALA A 231 -7.83 -1.68 -9.57
C ALA A 231 -7.38 -1.66 -8.10
N ASP A 232 -6.96 -0.49 -7.60
CA ASP A 232 -6.56 -0.28 -6.21
C ASP A 232 -7.71 -0.54 -5.23
N GLN A 233 -8.91 -0.09 -5.58
CA GLN A 233 -10.15 -0.29 -4.80
C GLN A 233 -10.63 -1.74 -4.89
N ALA A 234 -10.55 -2.34 -6.09
CA ALA A 234 -10.93 -3.72 -6.32
C ALA A 234 -10.03 -4.69 -5.54
N ARG A 235 -8.70 -4.47 -5.52
CA ARG A 235 -7.76 -5.22 -4.67
C ARG A 235 -8.13 -5.10 -3.20
N GLN A 236 -8.32 -3.87 -2.70
CA GLN A 236 -8.65 -3.64 -1.29
C GLN A 236 -9.94 -4.36 -0.89
N ALA A 237 -10.97 -4.35 -1.75
CA ALA A 237 -12.21 -5.08 -1.50
C ALA A 237 -12.01 -6.60 -1.56
N ALA A 238 -11.28 -7.11 -2.56
CA ALA A 238 -10.99 -8.54 -2.72
C ALA A 238 -10.16 -9.13 -1.58
N GLU A 239 -9.23 -8.35 -1.00
CA GLU A 239 -8.44 -8.76 0.16
C GLU A 239 -9.25 -8.73 1.47
N LEU A 240 -10.22 -7.81 1.59
CA LEU A 240 -10.96 -7.59 2.83
C LEU A 240 -12.24 -8.45 2.94
N LEU A 241 -13.01 -8.56 1.86
CA LEU A 241 -14.31 -9.24 1.86
C LEU A 241 -14.25 -10.68 2.42
N PRO A 242 -13.27 -11.53 2.05
CA PRO A 242 -13.18 -12.88 2.59
C PRO A 242 -12.87 -12.95 4.09
N LEU A 243 -12.33 -11.88 4.67
CA LEU A 243 -12.00 -11.81 6.09
C LEU A 243 -13.21 -11.41 6.95
N ILE A 244 -14.20 -10.73 6.36
CA ILE A 244 -15.36 -10.17 7.07
C ILE A 244 -16.68 -10.89 6.73
N LEU A 245 -16.73 -11.65 5.64
CA LEU A 245 -17.89 -12.45 5.25
C LEU A 245 -17.87 -13.84 5.91
N PRO A 246 -19.04 -14.45 6.14
CA PRO A 246 -19.14 -15.88 6.43
C PRO A 246 -18.47 -16.71 5.32
N ARG A 247 -17.82 -17.83 5.68
CA ARG A 247 -17.07 -18.68 4.74
C ARG A 247 -17.87 -19.08 3.49
N SER A 248 -19.16 -19.42 3.65
CA SER A 248 -20.04 -19.78 2.54
C SER A 248 -20.30 -18.61 1.59
N GLU A 249 -20.48 -17.40 2.13
CA GLU A 249 -20.69 -16.19 1.34
C GLU A 249 -19.41 -15.75 0.64
N ALA A 250 -18.25 -15.84 1.31
CA ALA A 250 -16.95 -15.58 0.69
C ALA A 250 -16.68 -16.54 -0.48
N ARG A 251 -16.98 -17.84 -0.33
CA ARG A 251 -16.90 -18.81 -1.44
C ARG A 251 -17.86 -18.47 -2.58
N ALA A 252 -19.09 -18.06 -2.27
CA ALA A 252 -20.07 -17.66 -3.28
C ALA A 252 -19.62 -16.42 -4.05
N LEU A 253 -19.04 -15.42 -3.35
CA LEU A 253 -18.42 -14.24 -3.95
C LEU A 253 -17.28 -14.63 -4.90
N ILE A 254 -16.32 -15.44 -4.43
CA ILE A 254 -15.19 -15.92 -5.25
C ILE A 254 -15.70 -16.62 -6.51
N ALA A 255 -16.67 -17.52 -6.37
CA ALA A 255 -17.27 -18.24 -7.49
C ALA A 255 -18.03 -17.31 -8.46
N ALA A 256 -18.63 -16.22 -7.97
CA ALA A 256 -19.27 -15.23 -8.81
C ALA A 256 -18.22 -14.41 -9.59
N LEU A 257 -17.15 -13.95 -8.93
CA LEU A 257 -16.05 -13.22 -9.56
C LEU A 257 -15.34 -14.06 -10.64
N SER A 258 -15.15 -15.37 -10.41
CA SER A 258 -14.46 -16.24 -11.37
C SER A 258 -15.21 -16.44 -12.69
N ARG A 259 -16.52 -16.15 -12.74
CA ARG A 259 -17.35 -16.29 -13.95
C ARG A 259 -17.10 -15.20 -14.99
N ASP A 260 -16.74 -13.98 -14.56
CA ASP A 260 -16.36 -12.90 -15.47
C ASP A 260 -14.83 -12.89 -15.63
N PRO A 261 -14.28 -13.11 -16.84
CA PRO A 261 -12.84 -13.06 -17.07
C PRO A 261 -12.17 -11.78 -16.58
N ARG A 262 -12.86 -10.63 -16.65
CA ARG A 262 -12.34 -9.33 -16.18
C ARG A 262 -12.21 -9.25 -14.66
N MET A 263 -12.93 -10.10 -13.94
CA MET A 263 -12.92 -10.19 -12.48
C MET A 263 -12.09 -11.36 -11.96
N ARG A 264 -11.53 -12.18 -12.86
CA ARG A 264 -10.78 -13.40 -12.50
C ARG A 264 -9.60 -13.09 -11.58
N ARG A 265 -8.85 -12.01 -11.85
CA ARG A 265 -7.76 -11.56 -10.97
C ARG A 265 -8.24 -11.35 -9.53
N TRP A 266 -9.37 -10.66 -9.37
CA TRP A 266 -9.94 -10.36 -8.05
C TRP A 266 -10.48 -11.61 -7.36
N SER A 267 -10.96 -12.60 -8.12
CA SER A 267 -11.29 -13.92 -7.55
C SER A 267 -10.06 -14.62 -6.96
N ILE A 268 -8.89 -14.54 -7.60
CA ILE A 268 -7.64 -15.14 -7.13
C ILE A 268 -7.14 -14.44 -5.86
N VAL A 269 -7.16 -13.11 -5.85
CA VAL A 269 -6.82 -12.30 -4.67
C VAL A 269 -7.76 -12.65 -3.49
N ALA A 270 -9.06 -12.78 -3.75
CA ALA A 270 -10.03 -13.18 -2.75
C ALA A 270 -9.85 -14.63 -2.26
N CYS A 271 -9.46 -15.57 -3.14
CA CYS A 271 -9.07 -16.93 -2.73
C CYS A 271 -7.91 -16.89 -1.72
N ALA A 272 -6.90 -16.06 -1.98
CA ALA A 272 -5.73 -15.93 -1.13
C ALA A 272 -6.09 -15.40 0.26
N ALA A 273 -6.92 -14.36 0.32
CA ALA A 273 -7.40 -13.80 1.59
C ALA A 273 -8.34 -14.76 2.35
N LEU A 274 -9.14 -15.57 1.65
CA LEU A 274 -9.99 -16.58 2.29
C LEU A 274 -9.16 -17.69 2.97
N GLY A 275 -7.96 -17.98 2.45
CA GLY A 275 -7.05 -18.96 3.03
C GLY A 275 -7.56 -20.40 2.99
N ASP A 276 -8.43 -20.73 2.05
CA ASP A 276 -9.15 -22.00 2.01
C ASP A 276 -8.37 -23.07 1.24
N VAL A 277 -7.96 -24.11 1.95
CA VAL A 277 -7.17 -25.22 1.39
C VAL A 277 -7.89 -25.97 0.28
N GLU A 278 -9.22 -25.96 0.26
CA GLU A 278 -10.02 -26.61 -0.79
C GLU A 278 -9.90 -25.90 -2.15
N LEU A 279 -9.46 -24.63 -2.17
CA LEU A 279 -9.30 -23.85 -3.40
C LEU A 279 -7.92 -24.02 -4.05
N LEU A 280 -6.97 -24.69 -3.38
CA LEU A 280 -5.58 -24.82 -3.85
C LEU A 280 -5.46 -25.49 -5.22
N ASN A 281 -6.23 -26.56 -5.47
CA ASN A 281 -6.22 -27.25 -6.77
C ASN A 281 -6.76 -26.35 -7.90
N GLY A 282 -7.72 -25.47 -7.59
CA GLY A 282 -8.20 -24.46 -8.52
C GLY A 282 -7.13 -23.43 -8.85
N LEU A 283 -6.38 -22.96 -7.84
CA LEU A 283 -5.24 -22.07 -8.04
C LEU A 283 -4.16 -22.73 -8.91
N ILE A 284 -3.80 -23.98 -8.64
CA ILE A 284 -2.83 -24.74 -9.45
C ILE A 284 -3.29 -24.85 -10.90
N THR A 285 -4.59 -25.04 -11.15
CA THR A 285 -5.12 -25.08 -12.53
C THR A 285 -4.95 -23.73 -13.23
N LEU A 286 -5.16 -22.61 -12.51
CA LEU A 286 -4.95 -21.26 -13.04
C LEU A 286 -3.47 -20.93 -13.29
N MET A 287 -2.54 -21.67 -12.68
CA MET A 287 -1.09 -21.52 -12.95
C MET A 287 -0.70 -21.93 -14.38
N SER A 288 -1.56 -22.66 -15.09
CA SER A 288 -1.37 -23.00 -16.51
C SER A 288 -1.82 -21.90 -17.48
N ASP A 289 -2.55 -20.88 -17.01
CA ASP A 289 -2.93 -19.72 -17.81
C ASP A 289 -1.89 -18.60 -17.62
N PRO A 290 -1.10 -18.24 -18.64
CA PRO A 290 -0.02 -17.25 -18.49
C PRO A 290 -0.47 -15.89 -17.93
N VAL A 291 -1.71 -15.46 -18.21
CA VAL A 291 -2.25 -14.19 -17.69
C VAL A 291 -2.47 -14.25 -16.18
N GLN A 292 -2.89 -15.41 -15.67
CA GLN A 292 -3.23 -15.60 -14.26
C GLN A 292 -2.14 -16.29 -13.45
N ALA A 293 -1.12 -16.85 -14.10
CA ALA A 293 -0.20 -17.79 -13.49
C ALA A 293 0.50 -17.20 -12.27
N ARG A 294 1.11 -16.03 -12.45
CA ARG A 294 1.88 -15.35 -11.41
C ARG A 294 1.04 -15.02 -10.19
N ILE A 295 -0.15 -14.44 -10.37
CA ILE A 295 -1.03 -14.08 -9.26
C ILE A 295 -1.64 -15.32 -8.58
N ALA A 296 -1.90 -16.41 -9.33
CA ALA A 296 -2.32 -17.69 -8.75
C ALA A 296 -1.19 -18.34 -7.92
N GLY A 297 0.05 -18.26 -8.39
CA GLY A 297 1.25 -18.64 -7.66
C GLY A 297 1.42 -17.87 -6.36
N ALA A 298 1.25 -16.54 -6.41
CA ALA A 298 1.27 -15.68 -5.23
C ALA A 298 0.19 -16.08 -4.21
N ALA A 299 -1.04 -16.27 -4.67
CA ALA A 299 -2.15 -16.71 -3.83
C ALA A 299 -1.85 -18.06 -3.17
N PHE A 300 -1.30 -19.02 -3.92
CA PHE A 300 -0.89 -20.31 -3.37
C PHE A 300 0.17 -20.15 -2.26
N CYS A 301 1.20 -19.33 -2.48
CA CYS A 301 2.23 -19.06 -1.47
C CYS A 301 1.65 -18.37 -0.24
N GLN A 302 0.75 -17.40 -0.43
CA GLN A 302 0.09 -16.69 0.66
C GLN A 302 -0.74 -17.63 1.54
N ILE A 303 -1.40 -18.66 0.98
CA ILE A 303 -2.17 -19.64 1.76
C ILE A 303 -1.22 -20.63 2.44
N THR A 304 -0.31 -21.23 1.65
CA THR A 304 0.46 -22.42 2.04
C THR A 304 1.76 -22.13 2.76
N GLY A 305 2.28 -20.90 2.67
CA GLY A 305 3.61 -20.53 3.14
C GLY A 305 4.74 -21.05 2.24
N ALA A 306 4.42 -21.62 1.07
CA ALA A 306 5.41 -22.06 0.09
C ALA A 306 6.31 -20.90 -0.35
N ARG A 307 7.57 -21.20 -0.67
CA ARG A 307 8.56 -20.20 -1.11
C ARG A 307 9.05 -20.55 -2.51
N MET A 308 8.40 -20.00 -3.53
CA MET A 308 8.64 -20.29 -4.95
C MET A 308 10.11 -20.54 -5.32
N GLY A 309 10.97 -19.52 -5.21
CA GLY A 309 12.38 -19.66 -5.59
C GLY A 309 13.17 -20.57 -4.65
N ALA A 310 12.98 -20.45 -3.33
CA ALA A 310 13.75 -21.23 -2.35
C ALA A 310 13.44 -22.74 -2.39
N GLU A 311 12.22 -23.10 -2.79
CA GLU A 311 11.76 -24.48 -2.93
C GLU A 311 11.75 -24.96 -4.39
N ASN A 312 12.27 -24.16 -5.33
CA ASN A 312 12.40 -24.48 -6.75
C ASN A 312 11.05 -24.85 -7.41
N LEU A 313 9.98 -24.14 -7.05
CA LEU A 313 8.60 -24.35 -7.52
C LEU A 313 8.24 -23.52 -8.76
N GLU A 314 9.21 -22.80 -9.31
CA GLU A 314 9.07 -21.97 -10.49
C GLU A 314 9.48 -22.69 -11.77
N LEU A 315 8.98 -22.21 -12.91
CA LEU A 315 9.39 -22.68 -14.23
C LEU A 315 10.89 -22.40 -14.45
N THR A 316 11.59 -23.33 -15.10
CA THR A 316 12.99 -23.12 -15.48
C THR A 316 13.14 -22.27 -16.73
N GLN A 317 12.13 -22.26 -17.60
CA GLN A 317 12.03 -21.38 -18.75
C GLN A 317 10.74 -20.59 -18.62
N PHE A 318 10.87 -19.26 -18.56
CA PHE A 318 9.72 -18.38 -18.45
C PHE A 318 9.01 -18.23 -19.80
N PRO A 319 7.68 -18.19 -19.82
CA PRO A 319 6.92 -17.87 -21.03
C PRO A 319 7.15 -16.41 -21.44
N GLU A 320 6.73 -16.06 -22.65
CA GLU A 320 6.62 -14.66 -23.05
C GLU A 320 5.59 -13.93 -22.19
N GLU A 321 5.83 -12.65 -21.97
CA GLU A 321 4.92 -11.78 -21.22
C GLU A 321 3.57 -11.69 -21.96
N PRO A 322 2.45 -11.99 -21.29
CA PRO A 322 1.13 -12.00 -21.93
C PRO A 322 0.68 -10.59 -22.32
N GLU A 323 0.09 -10.45 -23.51
CA GLU A 323 -0.45 -9.16 -23.99
C GLU A 323 -1.61 -8.66 -23.12
N ASP A 324 -2.48 -9.56 -22.65
CA ASP A 324 -3.68 -9.26 -21.86
C ASP A 324 -3.41 -9.15 -20.33
N GLY A 325 -2.23 -8.67 -19.95
CA GLY A 325 -1.88 -8.41 -18.55
C GLY A 325 -2.70 -7.25 -17.92
N PRO A 326 -2.50 -6.97 -16.62
CA PRO A 326 -3.19 -5.86 -15.97
C PRO A 326 -2.83 -4.50 -16.62
N ALA A 327 -3.86 -3.71 -16.90
CA ALA A 327 -3.72 -2.35 -17.41
C ALA A 327 -3.18 -1.37 -16.35
N ASP A 328 -3.56 -1.59 -15.08
CA ASP A 328 -3.14 -0.77 -13.95
C ASP A 328 -1.61 -0.88 -13.69
N PRO A 329 -0.88 0.23 -13.53
CA PRO A 329 0.56 0.22 -13.32
C PRO A 329 1.01 -0.51 -12.05
N VAL A 330 0.25 -0.43 -10.96
CA VAL A 330 0.58 -1.09 -9.69
C VAL A 330 0.41 -2.59 -9.83
N GLU A 331 -0.71 -3.04 -10.41
CA GLU A 331 -0.93 -4.47 -10.65
C GLU A 331 0.09 -5.05 -11.64
N ARG A 332 0.51 -4.29 -12.66
CA ARG A 332 1.60 -4.69 -13.56
C ARG A 332 2.94 -4.79 -12.83
N PHE A 333 3.23 -3.84 -11.93
CA PHE A 333 4.42 -3.91 -11.09
C PHE A 333 4.41 -5.13 -10.17
N ILE A 334 3.26 -5.48 -9.58
CA ILE A 334 3.10 -6.70 -8.79
C ILE A 334 3.42 -7.92 -9.65
N ASP A 335 2.80 -8.04 -10.83
CA ASP A 335 3.00 -9.21 -11.70
C ASP A 335 4.44 -9.33 -12.19
N SER A 336 5.11 -8.23 -12.52
CA SER A 336 6.51 -8.27 -12.97
C SER A 336 7.51 -8.72 -11.90
N HIS A 337 7.11 -8.70 -10.62
CA HIS A 337 7.92 -9.14 -9.48
C HIS A 337 7.48 -10.50 -8.91
N LEU A 338 6.49 -11.15 -9.53
CA LEU A 338 6.04 -12.48 -9.15
C LEU A 338 6.73 -13.56 -9.97
N TYR A 339 6.99 -14.69 -9.32
CA TYR A 339 7.53 -15.88 -9.95
C TYR A 339 6.54 -16.53 -10.91
N TRP A 340 7.06 -17.14 -11.97
CA TRP A 340 6.30 -18.00 -12.87
C TRP A 340 6.16 -19.40 -12.26
N PRO A 341 4.97 -19.78 -11.72
CA PRO A 341 4.80 -21.08 -11.08
C PRO A 341 4.95 -22.25 -12.05
N ASP A 342 5.54 -23.35 -11.59
CA ASP A 342 5.48 -24.66 -12.24
C ASP A 342 4.33 -25.49 -11.62
N PRO A 343 3.20 -25.69 -12.33
CA PRO A 343 2.04 -26.38 -11.77
C PRO A 343 2.34 -27.82 -11.37
N ASP A 344 3.25 -28.52 -12.06
CA ASP A 344 3.59 -29.91 -11.78
C ASP A 344 4.43 -30.01 -10.50
N ARG A 345 5.47 -29.18 -10.38
CA ARG A 345 6.28 -29.12 -9.15
C ARG A 345 5.45 -28.71 -7.94
N ILE A 346 4.50 -27.80 -8.13
CA ILE A 346 3.61 -27.36 -7.05
C ILE A 346 2.65 -28.48 -6.63
N ARG A 347 2.11 -29.27 -7.57
CA ARG A 347 1.32 -30.47 -7.24
C ARG A 347 2.15 -31.48 -6.43
N ASP A 348 3.36 -31.76 -6.87
CA ASP A 348 4.26 -32.68 -6.19
C ASP A 348 4.66 -32.17 -4.80
N TRP A 349 4.83 -30.85 -4.65
CA TRP A 349 5.08 -30.21 -3.36
C TRP A 349 3.87 -30.30 -2.42
N LEU A 350 2.65 -30.12 -2.95
CA LEU A 350 1.41 -30.11 -2.17
C LEU A 350 1.02 -31.51 -1.69
N ALA A 351 1.17 -32.54 -2.54
CA ALA A 351 0.73 -33.90 -2.26
C ALA A 351 1.15 -34.45 -0.87
N PRO A 352 2.42 -34.39 -0.43
CA PRO A 352 2.83 -34.86 0.90
C PRO A 352 2.42 -33.93 2.04
N ARG A 353 2.03 -32.68 1.75
CA ARG A 353 1.68 -31.64 2.74
C ARG A 353 0.17 -31.55 2.99
N ALA A 354 -0.66 -31.93 2.02
CA ALA A 354 -2.11 -31.81 2.08
C ALA A 354 -2.74 -32.43 3.34
N THR A 355 -2.17 -33.53 3.86
CA THR A 355 -2.66 -34.20 5.08
C THR A 355 -2.46 -33.39 6.36
N ARG A 356 -1.49 -32.45 6.37
CA ARG A 356 -1.23 -31.55 7.50
C ARG A 356 -2.03 -30.24 7.42
N MET A 357 -2.67 -29.98 6.28
CA MET A 357 -3.45 -28.79 6.04
C MET A 357 -4.91 -29.11 6.36
N ALA A 358 -5.34 -28.78 7.57
CA ALA A 358 -6.68 -29.12 8.05
C ALA A 358 -7.75 -28.47 7.16
N SER A 359 -8.64 -29.30 6.60
CA SER A 359 -9.85 -28.82 5.93
C SER A 359 -10.72 -28.06 6.93
N GLY A 360 -11.32 -26.96 6.48
CA GLY A 360 -12.17 -26.10 7.31
C GLY A 360 -11.43 -24.97 8.04
N GLU A 361 -10.11 -25.05 8.20
CA GLU A 361 -9.31 -23.96 8.76
C GLU A 361 -8.90 -22.94 7.68
N ARG A 362 -8.88 -21.66 8.04
CA ARG A 362 -8.28 -20.60 7.20
C ARG A 362 -6.77 -20.61 7.45
N LEU A 363 -5.98 -20.80 6.40
CA LEU A 363 -4.53 -20.69 6.46
C LEU A 363 -4.06 -19.34 5.95
N LEU A 364 -3.02 -18.82 6.59
CA LEU A 364 -2.25 -17.68 6.14
C LEU A 364 -0.78 -18.03 6.36
N LEU A 365 0.01 -17.98 5.29
CA LEU A 365 1.45 -18.20 5.28
C LEU A 365 1.82 -19.55 5.93
N GLY A 366 1.03 -20.59 5.62
CA GLY A 366 1.26 -21.97 6.06
C GLY A 366 0.83 -22.27 7.49
N LEU A 367 0.31 -21.29 8.22
CA LEU A 367 -0.20 -21.44 9.58
C LEU A 367 -1.69 -21.17 9.63
N ALA A 368 -2.38 -21.71 10.63
CA ALA A 368 -3.77 -21.34 10.88
C ALA A 368 -3.83 -19.84 11.17
N ALA A 369 -4.69 -19.11 10.45
CA ALA A 369 -4.69 -17.65 10.42
C ALA A 369 -4.86 -17.03 11.83
N TRP A 370 -5.64 -17.70 12.69
CA TRP A 370 -5.86 -17.29 14.08
C TRP A 370 -4.61 -17.36 14.97
N THR A 371 -3.57 -18.12 14.59
CA THR A 371 -2.33 -18.26 15.37
C THR A 371 -1.32 -17.14 15.13
N HIS A 372 -1.50 -16.31 14.09
CA HIS A 372 -0.56 -15.21 13.85
C HIS A 372 -0.64 -14.19 15.00
N PRO A 373 0.53 -13.77 15.56
CA PRO A 373 0.58 -12.88 16.70
C PRO A 373 0.04 -11.49 16.35
N ALA A 374 -0.49 -10.82 17.36
CA ALA A 374 -0.87 -9.41 17.29
C ALA A 374 0.36 -8.51 17.53
N PRO A 375 0.36 -7.27 17.00
CA PRO A 375 1.40 -6.29 17.28
C PRO A 375 1.64 -6.09 18.79
N PRO A 376 2.87 -5.72 19.22
CA PRO A 376 4.01 -5.35 18.38
C PRO A 376 4.80 -6.54 17.83
N ASP A 377 4.41 -7.76 18.18
CA ASP A 377 5.13 -8.96 17.80
C ASP A 377 4.94 -9.24 16.31
N LEU A 378 5.92 -8.82 15.50
CA LEU A 378 6.03 -9.26 14.13
C LEU A 378 6.21 -10.79 14.11
N PRO A 379 5.67 -11.49 13.11
CA PRO A 379 5.98 -12.90 12.90
C PRO A 379 7.50 -13.14 12.95
N ASN A 380 7.97 -14.23 13.56
CA ASN A 380 9.40 -14.50 13.76
C ASN A 380 10.22 -14.48 12.45
N ASP A 381 9.58 -14.75 11.32
CA ASP A 381 10.12 -14.76 9.97
C ASP A 381 9.79 -13.49 9.16
N ALA A 382 9.21 -12.44 9.78
CA ALA A 382 8.79 -11.21 9.11
C ALA A 382 9.89 -10.53 8.30
N ALA A 383 11.14 -10.63 8.74
CA ALA A 383 12.30 -10.11 7.99
C ALA A 383 12.49 -10.79 6.62
N HIS A 384 11.95 -12.00 6.43
CA HIS A 384 12.01 -12.77 5.20
C HIS A 384 10.72 -12.75 4.39
N ARG A 385 9.64 -12.14 4.92
CA ARG A 385 8.35 -12.01 4.26
C ARG A 385 8.33 -10.83 3.30
N SER A 386 7.54 -10.96 2.24
CA SER A 386 7.29 -9.85 1.31
C SER A 386 6.39 -8.78 1.95
N GLN A 387 6.28 -7.60 1.32
CA GLN A 387 5.36 -6.58 1.81
C GLN A 387 3.90 -6.97 1.64
N LEU A 388 3.55 -7.70 0.57
CA LEU A 388 2.19 -8.23 0.41
C LEU A 388 1.83 -9.26 1.50
N ASP A 389 2.77 -10.08 1.94
CA ASP A 389 2.56 -11.00 3.07
C ASP A 389 2.30 -10.23 4.37
N LEU A 390 3.07 -9.17 4.61
CA LEU A 390 2.89 -8.30 5.79
C LEU A 390 1.56 -7.54 5.73
N ARG A 391 1.13 -7.10 4.55
CA ARG A 391 -0.19 -6.49 4.32
C ARG A 391 -1.32 -7.47 4.63
N ALA A 392 -1.22 -8.70 4.14
CA ALA A 392 -2.21 -9.75 4.40
C ALA A 392 -2.31 -10.07 5.90
N TRP A 393 -1.17 -10.21 6.57
CA TRP A 393 -1.10 -10.36 8.02
C TRP A 393 -1.73 -9.16 8.74
N ALA A 394 -1.42 -7.92 8.34
CA ALA A 394 -2.00 -6.73 8.95
C ALA A 394 -3.55 -6.70 8.84
N LEU A 395 -4.08 -7.08 7.68
CA LEU A 395 -5.53 -7.16 7.46
C LEU A 395 -6.17 -8.28 8.30
N GLU A 396 -5.54 -9.46 8.37
CA GLU A 396 -6.00 -10.56 9.22
C GLU A 396 -6.07 -10.15 10.69
N ILE A 397 -5.09 -9.39 11.19
CA ILE A 397 -5.09 -8.87 12.56
C ILE A 397 -6.19 -7.82 12.76
N ALA A 398 -6.29 -6.84 11.87
CA ALA A 398 -7.27 -5.75 11.98
C ALA A 398 -8.71 -6.28 12.00
N CYS A 399 -9.03 -7.28 11.17
CA CYS A 399 -10.37 -7.86 11.11
C CYS A 399 -10.76 -8.65 12.37
N ARG A 400 -9.77 -9.15 13.13
CA ARG A 400 -9.97 -9.84 14.41
C ARG A 400 -10.09 -8.88 15.59
N SER A 401 -9.56 -7.66 15.47
CA SER A 401 -9.53 -6.64 16.54
C SER A 401 -9.94 -5.26 16.00
N PRO A 402 -11.24 -5.01 15.74
CA PRO A 402 -11.70 -3.79 15.06
C PRO A 402 -11.41 -2.46 15.78
N GLU A 403 -11.17 -2.50 17.09
CA GLU A 403 -10.81 -1.34 17.91
C GLU A 403 -9.30 -1.04 17.88
N ALA A 404 -8.48 -1.97 17.39
CA ALA A 404 -7.04 -1.79 17.28
C ALA A 404 -6.69 -1.15 15.92
N PRO A 405 -5.67 -0.28 15.86
CA PRO A 405 -5.15 0.22 14.60
C PRO A 405 -4.69 -0.92 13.67
N LEU A 406 -4.89 -0.76 12.37
CA LEU A 406 -4.36 -1.67 11.37
C LEU A 406 -2.81 -1.64 11.46
N PRO A 407 -2.14 -2.79 11.67
CA PRO A 407 -0.68 -2.84 11.78
C PRO A 407 -0.01 -2.15 10.60
N ASN A 408 0.93 -1.23 10.89
CA ASN A 408 1.50 -0.36 9.86
C ASN A 408 2.57 -1.06 9.01
N HIS A 409 2.14 -1.92 8.09
CA HIS A 409 3.01 -2.53 7.07
C HIS A 409 3.59 -1.54 6.06
N ARG A 410 3.29 -0.23 6.18
CA ARG A 410 3.90 0.84 5.37
C ARG A 410 4.83 1.76 6.18
N ALA A 411 4.91 1.60 7.50
CA ALA A 411 5.81 2.39 8.34
C ALA A 411 7.27 2.30 7.87
N PRO A 412 8.08 3.37 7.98
CA PRO A 412 9.49 3.31 7.68
C PRO A 412 10.19 2.17 8.41
N VAL A 413 11.09 1.48 7.72
CA VAL A 413 11.86 0.39 8.31
C VAL A 413 13.05 0.98 9.06
N ARG A 414 13.35 0.43 10.24
CA ARG A 414 14.49 0.83 11.07
C ARG A 414 15.36 -0.38 11.39
N LEU A 415 16.66 -0.14 11.49
CA LEU A 415 17.59 -1.13 12.01
C LEU A 415 17.33 -1.34 13.51
N ALA A 416 17.25 -2.59 13.93
CA ALA A 416 17.06 -3.01 15.32
C ALA A 416 18.12 -4.05 15.70
N PRO A 417 18.38 -4.31 17.01
CA PRO A 417 19.43 -5.23 17.44
C PRO A 417 19.35 -6.66 16.86
N ARG A 418 18.16 -7.09 16.42
CA ARG A 418 17.91 -8.43 15.84
C ARG A 418 17.43 -8.39 14.39
N GLY A 419 17.73 -7.32 13.65
CA GLY A 419 17.40 -7.19 12.23
C GLY A 419 16.68 -5.87 11.93
N PHE A 420 15.48 -5.96 11.37
CA PHE A 420 14.67 -4.81 10.97
C PHE A 420 13.37 -4.76 11.76
N ALA A 421 12.94 -3.55 12.12
CA ALA A 421 11.70 -3.30 12.85
C ALA A 421 10.89 -2.19 12.17
N ARG A 422 9.60 -2.13 12.53
CA ARG A 422 8.69 -1.03 12.22
C ARG A 422 8.16 -0.47 13.54
N PRO A 423 7.95 0.85 13.63
CA PRO A 423 7.36 1.49 14.80
C PRO A 423 5.91 1.08 15.06
#